data_AF-A0A7S0X3S2-F1
#
_entry.id   AF-A0A7S0X3S2-F1
#
_cell.length_a   1.000
_cell.length_b   1.000
_cell.length_c   1.000
_cell.angle_alpha   90.00
_cell.angle_beta   90.00
_cell.angle_gamma   90.00
#
_symmetry.space_group_name_H-M   'P 1'
#
loop_
_entity.id
_entity.type
_entity.pdbx_description
1 polymer ?
#
loop_
_entity_poly.entity_id
_entity_poly.type
_entity_poly.pdbx_seq_one_letter_code
_entity_poly.pdbx_strand_id
1 'polypeptide(L)'
;PQQQQQQQQQRAVPQHRAPTQSSQQQQRPQYGGGGGGAGQGQWQQQQQRAHQQQQQQPQRGGGGFNGAASQHQKSTGTGEPGGGRSMLPAEIDALYHQMQHLGSKWADLHAEAELLEESKRIVLAAITTHFMNDGDSKSSGETKAFAAPEYTDHIRKMVEARRRANQAKVEFEGIKTHMNLTRTYEASRRAEMQLL
;
A
#
# COMPACT_ATOMS: atom_id res chain seq x y z
N PRO A 1 80.69 21.25 20.11
CA PRO A 1 80.90 21.84 21.45
C PRO A 1 79.74 22.78 21.83
N GLN A 2 78.99 22.39 22.88
CA GLN A 2 78.14 23.20 23.79
C GLN A 2 76.91 23.92 23.20
N GLN A 3 75.68 23.44 23.51
CA GLN A 3 74.84 23.76 24.71
C GLN A 3 74.31 25.21 24.71
N GLN A 4 73.14 25.61 25.20
CA GLN A 4 71.88 25.02 25.70
C GLN A 4 71.13 26.23 26.32
N GLN A 5 69.87 26.50 25.98
CA GLN A 5 68.87 27.29 26.75
C GLN A 5 67.61 27.37 25.86
N GLN A 6 66.49 26.68 26.07
CA GLN A 6 65.63 26.48 27.25
C GLN A 6 65.01 27.78 27.80
N GLN A 7 63.81 28.10 27.32
CA GLN A 7 62.78 28.70 28.17
C GLN A 7 61.38 28.28 27.73
N GLN A 8 60.72 27.56 28.65
CA GLN A 8 59.30 27.25 28.69
C GLN A 8 58.51 28.49 29.14
N GLN A 9 57.30 28.67 28.60
CA GLN A 9 56.12 29.23 29.30
C GLN A 9 54.90 29.06 28.38
N GLN A 10 54.11 27.99 28.55
CA GLN A 10 52.90 27.89 29.37
C GLN A 10 51.61 28.17 28.58
N ARG A 11 50.87 27.08 28.32
CA ARG A 11 49.49 27.04 27.83
C ARG A 11 48.55 27.73 28.83
N ALA A 12 47.66 28.59 28.34
CA ALA A 12 46.48 29.05 29.08
C ALA A 12 45.21 28.55 28.39
N VAL A 13 44.41 27.80 29.14
CA VAL A 13 43.06 27.33 28.80
C VAL A 13 42.06 28.26 29.51
N PRO A 14 41.03 28.79 28.84
CA PRO A 14 39.90 29.39 29.56
C PRO A 14 38.78 28.36 29.77
N GLN A 15 38.50 28.04 31.03
CA GLN A 15 37.28 27.37 31.48
C GLN A 15 36.15 28.38 31.73
N HIS A 16 34.95 27.98 31.30
CA HIS A 16 33.61 28.24 31.85
C HIS A 16 33.22 29.63 32.41
N ARG A 17 32.21 30.25 31.75
CA ARG A 17 31.12 30.98 32.42
C ARG A 17 29.80 30.82 31.66
N ALA A 18 28.76 30.44 32.38
CA ALA A 18 27.34 30.55 32.04
C ALA A 18 26.57 30.72 33.38
N PRO A 19 25.29 31.16 33.41
CA PRO A 19 24.52 31.95 32.46
C PRO A 19 23.85 33.18 33.13
N THR A 20 23.52 34.21 32.35
CA THR A 20 22.68 35.33 32.83
C THR A 20 21.23 35.10 32.39
N GLN A 21 20.32 35.19 33.36
CA GLN A 21 18.87 35.09 33.22
C GLN A 21 18.31 36.19 32.32
N SER A 22 17.48 35.81 31.35
CA SER A 22 16.47 36.69 30.76
C SER A 22 15.14 35.94 30.71
N SER A 23 14.23 36.42 31.54
CA SER A 23 12.84 36.00 31.63
C SER A 23 12.08 36.46 30.39
N GLN A 24 11.71 35.53 29.51
CA GLN A 24 10.63 35.75 28.54
C GLN A 24 9.56 34.68 28.75
N GLN A 25 8.42 35.18 29.18
CA GLN A 25 7.21 34.50 29.59
C GLN A 25 6.52 33.92 28.34
N GLN A 26 6.61 32.62 28.14
CA GLN A 26 5.78 31.90 27.16
C GLN A 26 4.68 31.12 27.89
N GLN A 27 3.45 31.57 27.68
CA GLN A 27 2.23 30.93 28.15
C GLN A 27 2.04 29.60 27.41
N ARG A 28 1.85 28.51 28.15
CA ARG A 28 1.47 27.19 27.63
C ARG A 28 -0.06 27.05 27.67
N PRO A 29 -0.70 26.44 26.66
CA PRO A 29 -2.08 26.00 26.79
C PRO A 29 -2.15 24.73 27.64
N GLN A 30 -3.09 24.72 28.57
CA GLN A 30 -3.44 23.60 29.43
C GLN A 30 -4.30 22.60 28.62
N TYR A 31 -3.75 21.42 28.30
CA TYR A 31 -4.54 20.28 27.86
C TYR A 31 -4.78 19.35 29.05
N GLY A 32 -6.05 19.14 29.39
CA GLY A 32 -6.49 18.29 30.48
C GLY A 32 -6.12 16.83 30.24
N GLY A 33 -5.41 16.23 31.19
CA GLY A 33 -5.18 14.80 31.27
C GLY A 33 -6.36 14.10 31.92
N GLY A 34 -7.03 13.23 31.16
CA GLY A 34 -8.04 12.31 31.66
C GLY A 34 -7.86 10.93 31.02
N GLY A 35 -7.61 9.92 31.85
CA GLY A 35 -7.86 8.51 31.55
C GLY A 35 -6.75 7.74 30.82
N GLY A 36 -5.93 7.00 31.56
CA GLY A 36 -4.96 6.05 31.00
C GLY A 36 -4.65 4.90 31.96
N GLY A 37 -5.52 3.89 32.00
CA GLY A 37 -5.35 2.73 32.87
C GLY A 37 -6.18 1.52 32.44
N ALA A 38 -6.07 1.06 31.18
CA ALA A 38 -6.74 -0.17 30.73
C ALA A 38 -6.14 -0.81 29.45
N GLY A 39 -4.84 -0.60 29.14
CA GLY A 39 -4.30 -0.97 27.83
C GLY A 39 -3.27 -2.10 27.76
N GLN A 40 -2.56 -2.42 28.85
CA GLN A 40 -1.35 -3.25 28.75
C GLN A 40 -1.58 -4.77 28.93
N GLY A 41 -2.67 -5.19 29.57
CA GLY A 41 -2.94 -6.62 29.81
C GLY A 41 -3.53 -7.39 28.62
N GLN A 42 -4.23 -6.71 27.70
CA GLN A 42 -4.98 -7.39 26.62
C GLN A 42 -4.07 -7.85 25.47
N TRP A 43 -2.98 -7.13 25.18
CA TRP A 43 -2.05 -7.51 24.11
C TRP A 43 -1.28 -8.79 24.43
N GLN A 44 -0.96 -9.04 25.70
CA GLN A 44 -0.18 -10.21 26.09
C GLN A 44 -1.02 -11.50 26.08
N GLN A 45 -2.31 -11.40 26.37
CA GLN A 45 -3.24 -12.54 26.34
C GLN A 45 -3.62 -12.95 24.91
N GLN A 46 -3.60 -12.01 23.95
CA GLN A 46 -3.89 -12.30 22.54
C GLN A 46 -2.74 -13.06 21.86
N GLN A 47 -1.48 -12.77 22.22
CA GLN A 47 -0.33 -13.49 21.66
C GLN A 47 -0.26 -14.96 22.12
N GLN A 48 -0.64 -15.26 23.36
CA GLN A 48 -0.64 -16.64 23.87
C GLN A 48 -1.69 -17.52 23.18
N ARG A 49 -2.84 -16.95 22.79
CA ARG A 49 -3.91 -17.69 22.09
C ARG A 49 -3.52 -18.05 20.65
N ALA A 50 -2.68 -17.24 19.99
CA ALA A 50 -2.18 -17.53 18.64
C ALA A 50 -1.19 -18.70 18.60
N HIS A 51 -0.34 -18.85 19.63
CA HIS A 51 0.61 -19.98 19.69
C HIS A 51 -0.06 -21.32 20.00
N GLN A 52 -1.18 -21.32 20.72
CA GLN A 52 -1.89 -22.55 21.06
C GLN A 52 -2.70 -23.12 19.88
N GLN A 53 -3.07 -22.29 18.90
CA GLN A 53 -3.85 -22.72 17.74
C GLN A 53 -3.00 -23.34 16.62
N GLN A 54 -1.67 -23.14 16.66
CA GLN A 54 -0.76 -23.68 15.63
C GLN A 54 -0.38 -25.16 15.85
N GLN A 55 -0.72 -25.75 17.00
CA GLN A 55 -0.36 -27.15 17.33
C GLN A 55 -1.42 -28.20 17.00
N GLN A 56 -2.52 -27.82 16.33
CA GLN A 56 -3.58 -28.76 15.95
C GLN A 56 -3.84 -28.71 14.45
N GLN A 57 -2.92 -29.26 13.65
CA GLN A 57 -3.21 -29.71 12.29
C GLN A 57 -3.01 -31.23 12.20
N PRO A 58 -4.03 -32.02 11.84
CA PRO A 58 -3.84 -33.43 11.55
C PRO A 58 -3.19 -33.61 10.17
N GLN A 59 -2.13 -34.42 10.13
CA GLN A 59 -1.53 -34.91 8.88
C GLN A 59 -2.56 -35.71 8.09
N ARG A 60 -2.91 -35.27 6.87
CA ARG A 60 -3.58 -36.12 5.88
C ARG A 60 -2.54 -36.73 4.96
N GLY A 61 -2.43 -38.05 5.06
CA GLY A 61 -1.55 -38.91 4.28
C GLY A 61 -1.88 -38.94 2.78
N GLY A 62 -0.85 -39.29 2.02
CA GLY A 62 -0.89 -39.42 0.57
C GLY A 62 -1.48 -40.73 0.04
N GLY A 63 -1.59 -40.76 -1.29
CA GLY A 63 -2.13 -41.83 -2.13
C GLY A 63 -3.13 -41.21 -3.10
N GLY A 64 -3.12 -41.43 -4.42
CA GLY A 64 -2.33 -42.25 -5.31
C GLY A 64 -2.83 -41.95 -6.73
N PHE A 65 -1.97 -42.13 -7.73
CA PHE A 65 -2.32 -42.00 -9.15
C PHE A 65 -3.36 -43.06 -9.56
N ASN A 66 -4.37 -42.66 -10.35
CA ASN A 66 -4.81 -43.43 -11.53
C ASN A 66 -5.72 -42.59 -12.43
N GLY A 67 -5.40 -42.59 -13.73
CA GLY A 67 -6.22 -42.00 -14.77
C GLY A 67 -7.38 -42.90 -15.17
N ALA A 68 -8.50 -42.29 -15.57
CA ALA A 68 -9.51 -42.90 -16.42
C ALA A 68 -10.42 -41.83 -17.04
N ALA A 69 -10.49 -41.85 -18.37
CA ALA A 69 -11.64 -41.57 -19.23
C ALA A 69 -12.53 -40.34 -18.96
N SER A 70 -12.30 -39.27 -19.72
CA SER A 70 -13.28 -38.20 -19.92
C SER A 70 -14.39 -38.67 -20.87
N GLN A 71 -15.43 -39.28 -20.31
CA GLN A 71 -16.71 -39.46 -21.01
C GLN A 71 -17.40 -38.10 -21.18
N HIS A 72 -17.73 -37.79 -22.43
CA HIS A 72 -18.70 -36.77 -22.80
C HIS A 72 -20.07 -37.10 -22.20
N GLN A 73 -20.53 -36.30 -21.24
CA GLN A 73 -21.95 -36.23 -20.90
C GLN A 73 -22.52 -34.94 -21.50
N LYS A 74 -23.23 -35.11 -22.63
CA LYS A 74 -24.25 -34.16 -23.08
C LYS A 74 -25.36 -34.13 -22.03
N SER A 75 -25.48 -33.05 -21.25
CA SER A 75 -26.70 -32.80 -20.50
C SER A 75 -27.73 -32.14 -21.42
N THR A 76 -28.60 -32.96 -21.99
CA THR A 76 -29.94 -32.54 -22.39
C THR A 76 -30.76 -32.34 -21.14
N GLY A 77 -31.28 -31.13 -20.93
CA GLY A 77 -32.10 -30.82 -19.76
C GLY A 77 -32.76 -29.46 -19.89
N THR A 78 -33.87 -29.44 -20.61
CA THR A 78 -35.10 -28.68 -20.30
C THR A 78 -34.95 -27.22 -19.90
N GLY A 79 -35.37 -26.33 -20.81
CA GLY A 79 -35.72 -24.97 -20.45
C GLY A 79 -36.85 -24.95 -19.41
N GLU A 80 -36.58 -24.30 -18.29
CA GLU A 80 -37.61 -23.75 -17.41
C GLU A 80 -37.50 -22.22 -17.43
N PRO A 81 -38.63 -21.50 -17.63
CA PRO A 81 -38.66 -20.05 -17.50
C PRO A 81 -38.93 -19.68 -16.04
N GLY A 82 -38.11 -18.78 -15.48
CA GLY A 82 -38.54 -17.92 -14.37
C GLY A 82 -38.53 -18.50 -12.96
N GLY A 83 -37.43 -19.14 -12.54
CA GLY A 83 -37.17 -19.43 -11.12
C GLY A 83 -35.95 -18.64 -10.65
N GLY A 84 -36.15 -17.66 -9.77
CA GLY A 84 -35.10 -16.80 -9.26
C GLY A 84 -34.00 -17.57 -8.53
N ARG A 85 -32.94 -17.94 -9.24
CA ARG A 85 -31.77 -18.64 -8.71
C ARG A 85 -31.04 -17.72 -7.73
N SER A 86 -31.28 -17.86 -6.43
CA SER A 86 -30.38 -17.31 -5.41
C SER A 86 -28.98 -17.86 -5.67
N MET A 87 -27.94 -17.00 -5.62
CA MET A 87 -26.56 -17.45 -5.78
C MET A 87 -26.28 -18.62 -4.83
N LEU A 88 -25.70 -19.68 -5.37
CA LEU A 88 -25.28 -20.82 -4.56
C LEU A 88 -24.08 -20.41 -3.68
N PRO A 89 -23.89 -21.00 -2.48
CA PRO A 89 -22.77 -20.68 -1.61
C PRO A 89 -21.40 -20.69 -2.31
N ALA A 90 -21.16 -21.66 -3.19
CA ALA A 90 -19.93 -21.75 -3.98
C ALA A 90 -19.75 -20.59 -4.98
N GLU A 91 -20.84 -20.04 -5.52
CA GLU A 91 -20.81 -18.89 -6.43
C GLU A 91 -20.46 -17.60 -5.67
N ILE A 92 -20.96 -17.47 -4.43
CA ILE A 92 -20.63 -16.36 -3.54
C ILE A 92 -19.14 -16.39 -3.18
N ASP A 93 -18.60 -17.57 -2.84
CA ASP A 93 -17.17 -17.74 -2.54
C ASP A 93 -16.30 -17.41 -3.76
N ALA A 94 -16.68 -17.89 -4.94
CA ALA A 94 -15.98 -17.58 -6.18
C ALA A 94 -15.96 -16.06 -6.47
N LEU A 95 -17.10 -15.40 -6.27
CA LEU A 95 -17.24 -13.96 -6.44
C LEU A 95 -16.41 -13.16 -5.43
N TYR A 96 -16.37 -13.62 -4.18
CA TYR A 96 -15.51 -13.04 -3.14
C TYR A 96 -14.04 -13.11 -3.55
N HIS A 97 -13.56 -14.28 -3.99
CA HIS A 97 -12.19 -14.44 -4.45
C HIS A 97 -11.88 -13.61 -5.71
N GLN A 98 -12.81 -13.51 -6.64
CA GLN A 98 -12.67 -12.65 -7.81
C GLN A 98 -12.56 -11.18 -7.40
N MET A 99 -13.40 -10.72 -6.48
CA MET A 99 -13.37 -9.34 -5.99
C MET A 99 -12.08 -9.04 -5.23
N GLN A 100 -11.60 -9.98 -4.40
CA GLN A 100 -10.28 -9.88 -3.75
C GLN A 100 -9.16 -9.76 -4.80
N HIS A 101 -9.14 -10.65 -5.79
CA HIS A 101 -8.13 -10.63 -6.84
C HIS A 101 -8.11 -9.31 -7.61
N LEU A 102 -9.28 -8.80 -8.03
CA LEU A 102 -9.37 -7.53 -8.75
C LEU A 102 -9.01 -6.33 -7.88
N GLY A 103 -9.41 -6.34 -6.60
CA GLY A 103 -9.06 -5.31 -5.63
C GLY A 103 -7.54 -5.25 -5.39
N SER A 104 -6.91 -6.40 -5.18
CA SER A 104 -5.44 -6.51 -5.06
C SER A 104 -4.73 -6.05 -6.33
N LYS A 105 -5.17 -6.53 -7.51
CA LYS A 105 -4.62 -6.10 -8.81
C LYS A 105 -4.70 -4.58 -8.98
N TRP A 106 -5.83 -3.96 -8.64
CA TRP A 106 -5.96 -2.51 -8.69
C TRP A 106 -5.03 -1.81 -7.71
N ALA A 107 -4.93 -2.29 -6.46
CA ALA A 107 -4.06 -1.72 -5.44
C ALA A 107 -2.59 -1.73 -5.88
N ASP A 108 -2.11 -2.84 -6.42
CA ASP A 108 -0.73 -2.97 -6.90
C ASP A 108 -0.43 -2.02 -8.07
N LEU A 109 -1.31 -1.99 -9.07
CA LEU A 109 -1.16 -1.09 -10.23
C LEU A 109 -1.28 0.38 -9.83
N HIS A 110 -2.13 0.68 -8.85
CA HIS A 110 -2.28 2.02 -8.32
C HIS A 110 -1.00 2.45 -7.58
N ALA A 111 -0.45 1.59 -6.73
CA ALA A 111 0.80 1.86 -6.03
C ALA A 111 1.98 2.07 -7.01
N GLU A 112 2.06 1.28 -8.08
CA GLU A 112 3.04 1.47 -9.15
C GLU A 112 2.91 2.86 -9.81
N ALA A 113 1.68 3.28 -10.13
CA ALA A 113 1.43 4.59 -10.72
C ALA A 113 1.80 5.74 -9.76
N GLU A 114 1.43 5.64 -8.48
CA GLU A 114 1.81 6.63 -7.45
C GLU A 114 3.33 6.74 -7.30
N LEU A 115 4.03 5.61 -7.31
CA LEU A 115 5.48 5.59 -7.21
C LEU A 115 6.15 6.35 -8.37
N LEU A 116 5.67 6.14 -9.60
CA LEU A 116 6.19 6.83 -10.78
C LEU A 116 5.88 8.33 -10.77
N GLU A 117 4.71 8.72 -10.26
CA GLU A 117 4.33 10.12 -10.12
C GLU A 117 5.16 10.84 -9.05
N GLU A 118 5.32 10.24 -7.87
CA GLU A 118 6.10 10.82 -6.77
C GLU A 118 7.59 10.91 -7.11
N SER A 119 8.11 9.92 -7.83
CA SER A 119 9.52 9.91 -8.25
C SER A 119 9.84 10.87 -9.40
N LYS A 120 8.85 11.48 -10.06
CA LYS A 120 9.07 12.37 -11.22
C LYS A 120 10.05 13.52 -10.94
N ARG A 121 9.91 14.19 -9.78
CA ARG A 121 10.80 15.30 -9.40
C ARG A 121 12.21 14.81 -9.10
N ILE A 122 12.33 13.64 -8.48
CA ILE A 122 13.63 13.03 -8.14
C ILE A 122 14.36 12.64 -9.43
N VAL A 123 13.66 12.02 -10.38
CA VAL A 123 14.21 11.65 -11.69
C VAL A 123 14.65 12.89 -12.45
N LEU A 124 13.82 13.94 -12.52
CA LEU A 124 14.20 15.19 -13.17
C LEU A 124 15.45 15.81 -12.53
N ALA A 125 15.50 15.85 -11.20
CA ALA A 125 16.65 16.39 -10.47
C ALA A 125 17.93 15.58 -10.73
N ALA A 126 17.85 14.25 -10.72
CA ALA A 126 18.97 13.37 -11.01
C ALA A 126 19.53 13.59 -12.42
N ILE A 127 18.64 13.69 -13.42
CA ILE A 127 19.03 13.96 -14.81
C ILE A 127 19.60 15.38 -14.94
N THR A 128 19.01 16.36 -14.25
CA THR A 128 19.51 17.74 -14.22
C THR A 128 20.94 17.79 -13.72
N THR A 129 21.23 17.17 -12.57
CA THR A 129 22.59 17.10 -12.01
C THR A 129 23.56 16.39 -12.95
N HIS A 130 23.12 15.37 -13.68
CA HIS A 130 23.95 14.67 -14.65
C HIS A 130 24.41 15.56 -15.82
N PHE A 131 23.57 16.50 -16.27
CA PHE A 131 23.87 17.40 -17.40
C PHE A 131 24.52 18.74 -17.02
N MET A 132 24.68 19.01 -15.72
CA MET A 132 25.30 20.23 -15.23
C MET A 132 26.83 20.09 -15.19
N ASN A 133 27.54 21.08 -15.75
CA ASN A 133 28.99 21.24 -15.59
C ASN A 133 29.30 22.39 -14.62
N ASP A 134 30.58 22.54 -14.25
CA ASP A 134 31.04 23.66 -13.43
C ASP A 134 30.73 24.99 -14.12
N GLY A 135 29.96 25.85 -13.42
CA GLY A 135 29.52 27.14 -13.93
C GLY A 135 28.20 27.14 -14.71
N ASP A 136 27.60 25.97 -15.00
CA ASP A 136 26.26 25.90 -15.58
C ASP A 136 25.20 26.39 -14.58
N SER A 137 24.24 27.18 -15.05
CA SER A 137 23.06 27.50 -14.26
C SER A 137 22.14 26.28 -14.13
N LYS A 138 21.41 26.20 -13.01
CA LYS A 138 20.39 25.17 -12.80
C LYS A 138 19.36 25.14 -13.94
N SER A 139 18.95 26.30 -14.46
CA SER A 139 17.97 26.40 -15.55
C SER A 139 18.47 25.79 -16.87
N SER A 140 19.76 25.94 -17.18
CA SER A 140 20.39 25.29 -18.33
C SER A 140 20.37 23.77 -18.18
N GLY A 141 20.71 23.26 -16.99
CA GLY A 141 20.64 21.83 -16.67
C GLY A 141 19.23 21.26 -16.78
N GLU A 142 18.22 21.95 -16.23
CA GLU A 142 16.82 21.51 -16.33
C GLU A 142 16.33 21.45 -17.78
N THR A 143 16.72 22.43 -18.61
CA THR A 143 16.37 22.44 -20.04
C THR A 143 16.92 21.20 -20.75
N LYS A 144 18.18 20.84 -20.48
CA LYS A 144 18.79 19.61 -21.02
C LYS A 144 18.09 18.36 -20.49
N ALA A 145 17.73 18.33 -19.21
CA ALA A 145 17.03 17.21 -18.57
C ALA A 145 15.62 16.98 -19.13
N PHE A 146 14.87 18.04 -19.42
CA PHE A 146 13.57 17.94 -20.07
C PHE A 146 13.65 17.37 -21.49
N ALA A 147 14.74 17.65 -22.20
CA ALA A 147 15.00 17.11 -23.53
C ALA A 147 15.56 15.68 -23.51
N ALA A 148 15.94 15.16 -22.34
CA ALA A 148 16.56 13.85 -22.21
C ALA A 148 15.55 12.72 -22.50
N PRO A 149 15.95 11.70 -23.28
CA PRO A 149 15.08 10.57 -23.58
C PRO A 149 14.65 9.82 -22.31
N GLU A 150 15.51 9.73 -21.30
CA GLU A 150 15.23 9.07 -20.01
C GLU A 150 14.06 9.74 -19.26
N TYR A 151 14.00 11.07 -19.30
CA TYR A 151 12.89 11.80 -18.69
C TYR A 151 11.60 11.57 -19.46
N THR A 152 11.66 11.59 -20.80
CA THR A 152 10.50 11.29 -21.65
C THR A 152 9.97 9.87 -21.41
N ASP A 153 10.86 8.89 -21.29
CA ASP A 153 10.50 7.50 -21.00
C ASP A 153 9.90 7.33 -19.60
N HIS A 154 10.38 8.08 -18.60
CA HIS A 154 9.76 8.13 -17.28
C HIS A 154 8.30 8.62 -17.36
N ILE A 155 8.06 9.71 -18.09
CA ILE A 155 6.70 10.23 -18.29
C ILE A 155 5.80 9.22 -19.01
N ARG A 156 6.31 8.53 -20.04
CA ARG A 156 5.56 7.47 -20.73
C ARG A 156 5.19 6.33 -19.78
N LYS A 157 6.13 5.83 -18.98
CA LYS A 157 5.89 4.78 -17.98
C LYS A 157 4.84 5.21 -16.96
N MET A 158 4.92 6.45 -16.47
CA MET A 158 3.97 7.03 -15.53
C MET A 158 2.54 7.05 -16.09
N VAL A 159 2.37 7.52 -17.33
CA VAL A 159 1.05 7.54 -18.00
C VAL A 159 0.51 6.14 -18.23
N GLU A 160 1.35 5.21 -18.69
CA GLU A 160 0.94 3.82 -18.90
C GLU A 160 0.55 3.11 -17.59
N ALA A 161 1.32 3.31 -16.52
CA ALA A 161 0.99 2.76 -15.20
C ALA A 161 -0.36 3.31 -14.71
N ARG A 162 -0.59 4.62 -14.84
CA ARG A 162 -1.89 5.24 -14.47
C ARG A 162 -3.04 4.70 -15.32
N ARG A 163 -2.81 4.47 -16.62
CA ARG A 163 -3.81 3.86 -17.52
C ARG A 163 -4.18 2.45 -17.04
N ARG A 164 -3.19 1.61 -16.70
CA ARG A 164 -3.43 0.26 -16.17
C ARG A 164 -4.18 0.29 -14.83
N ALA A 165 -3.79 1.18 -13.92
CA ALA A 165 -4.48 1.35 -12.64
C ALA A 165 -5.95 1.76 -12.82
N ASN A 166 -6.22 2.71 -13.73
CA ASN A 166 -7.59 3.14 -14.03
C ASN A 166 -8.43 2.02 -14.64
N GLN A 167 -7.87 1.22 -15.54
CA GLN A 167 -8.57 0.08 -16.12
C GLN A 167 -8.92 -0.96 -15.03
N ALA A 168 -7.97 -1.32 -14.17
CA ALA A 168 -8.22 -2.25 -13.06
C ALA A 168 -9.27 -1.70 -12.07
N LYS A 169 -9.27 -0.38 -11.83
CA LYS A 169 -10.29 0.29 -11.01
C LYS A 169 -11.69 0.14 -11.62
N VAL A 170 -11.82 0.35 -12.93
CA VAL A 170 -13.10 0.19 -13.65
C VAL A 170 -13.59 -1.25 -13.57
N GLU A 171 -12.71 -2.23 -13.75
CA GLU A 171 -13.03 -3.66 -13.59
C GLU A 171 -13.56 -3.97 -12.18
N PHE A 172 -12.83 -3.53 -11.15
CA PHE A 172 -13.19 -3.75 -9.75
C PHE A 172 -14.51 -3.05 -9.35
N GLU A 173 -14.65 -1.75 -9.61
CA GLU A 173 -15.84 -0.99 -9.26
C GLU A 173 -17.06 -1.41 -10.10
N GLY A 174 -16.84 -1.90 -11.33
CA GLY A 174 -17.89 -2.46 -12.18
C GLY A 174 -18.56 -3.68 -11.55
N ILE A 175 -17.76 -4.65 -11.08
CA ILE A 175 -18.30 -5.84 -10.39
C ILE A 175 -18.98 -5.46 -9.08
N LYS A 176 -18.35 -4.60 -8.28
CA LYS A 176 -18.93 -4.10 -7.02
C LYS A 176 -20.28 -3.43 -7.24
N THR A 177 -20.40 -2.61 -8.28
CA THR A 177 -21.67 -1.97 -8.67
C THR A 177 -22.70 -3.01 -9.10
N HIS A 178 -22.31 -3.96 -9.94
CA HIS A 178 -23.21 -5.03 -10.40
C HIS A 178 -23.77 -5.84 -9.21
N MET A 179 -22.93 -6.22 -8.25
CA MET A 179 -23.37 -6.93 -7.03
C MET A 179 -24.39 -6.14 -6.23
N ASN A 180 -24.19 -4.83 -6.06
CA ASN A 180 -25.12 -3.97 -5.33
C ASN A 180 -26.47 -3.84 -6.05
N LEU A 181 -26.46 -3.76 -7.39
CA LEU A 181 -27.67 -3.73 -8.19
C LEU A 181 -28.44 -5.05 -8.07
N THR A 182 -27.76 -6.20 -8.19
CA THR A 182 -28.36 -7.52 -8.02
C THR A 182 -28.95 -7.70 -6.63
N ARG A 183 -28.23 -7.29 -5.58
CA ARG A 183 -28.73 -7.32 -4.19
C ARG A 183 -30.00 -6.49 -4.03
N THR A 184 -30.03 -5.28 -4.59
CA THR A 184 -31.20 -4.39 -4.53
C THR A 184 -32.39 -5.00 -5.26
N TYR A 185 -32.17 -5.52 -6.48
CA TYR A 185 -33.20 -6.17 -7.27
C TYR A 185 -33.83 -7.37 -6.54
N GLU A 186 -33.00 -8.25 -5.93
CA GLU A 186 -33.54 -9.37 -5.16
C GLU A 186 -34.30 -8.93 -3.92
N ALA A 187 -33.86 -7.87 -3.25
CA ALA A 187 -34.57 -7.32 -2.09
C ALA A 187 -35.96 -6.80 -2.47
N SER A 188 -36.05 -6.06 -3.59
CA SER A 188 -37.34 -5.63 -4.16
C SER A 188 -38.22 -6.81 -4.53
N ARG A 189 -37.66 -7.81 -5.23
CA ARG A 189 -38.40 -9.04 -5.60
C ARG A 189 -38.94 -9.78 -4.37
N ARG A 190 -38.15 -9.88 -3.29
CA ARG A 190 -38.59 -10.50 -2.03
C ARG A 190 -39.71 -9.70 -1.36
N ALA A 191 -39.65 -8.37 -1.40
CA ALA A 191 -40.71 -7.52 -0.87
C ALA A 191 -42.01 -7.66 -1.67
N GLU A 192 -41.93 -7.71 -3.00
CA GLU A 192 -43.08 -7.96 -3.88
C GLU A 192 -43.73 -9.32 -3.61
N MET A 193 -42.94 -10.37 -3.42
CA MET A 193 -43.47 -11.70 -3.07
C MET A 193 -44.12 -11.77 -1.68
N GLN A 194 -43.77 -10.88 -0.74
CA GLN A 194 -44.42 -10.81 0.57
C GLN A 194 -45.76 -10.08 0.53
N LEU A 195 -46.02 -9.29 -0.51
CA LEU A 195 -47.24 -8.51 -0.69
C LEU A 195 -48.34 -9.29 -1.45
N LEU A 196 -48.02 -10.49 -1.96
CA LEU A 196 -48.93 -11.42 -2.64
C LEU A 196 -49.42 -12.50 -1.68
#